data_AF-A0A9P7EEE4-F1
#
_entry.id   AF-A0A9P7EEE4-F1
#
_cell.length_a   1.000
_cell.length_b   1.000
_cell.length_c   1.000
_cell.angle_alpha   90.00
_cell.angle_beta   90.00
_cell.angle_gamma   90.00
#
_symmetry.space_group_name_H-M   'P 1'
#
loop_
_entity.id
_entity.type
_entity.pdbx_description
1 polymer ?
#
loop_
_entity_poly.entity_id
_entity_poly.type
_entity_poly.pdbx_seq_one_letter_code
_entity_poly.pdbx_strand_id
1 'polypeptide(L)'
;MAPSSDSESIAHVVDETHHLKLGDGTEVSFVVSDVPDPVAIMFKQDIPCLNAMWDDTSPYWGKESVLMIKGHPIPIVYWPYVYRYGKYGQWQGTKSQWTGWRDIVSQYRQSTPEDFWKEFSVNGCAMKFTRIVDELCRQCNISNDDMITWVRKEFGDAFDSLFSYHKGDEVHVMRNKSAIVCHYQQLKKLQ
;
A
#
# COMPACT_ATOMS: atom_id res chain seq x y z
N MET A 1 -42.83 -35.89 -33.24
CA MET A 1 -41.39 -36.21 -33.18
C MET A 1 -40.61 -35.00 -33.68
N ALA A 2 -40.03 -34.25 -32.75
CA ALA A 2 -38.88 -33.38 -32.93
C ALA A 2 -38.43 -32.96 -31.52
N PRO A 3 -37.23 -33.30 -31.03
CA PRO A 3 -36.66 -32.67 -29.86
C PRO A 3 -35.85 -31.44 -30.30
N SER A 4 -36.21 -30.26 -29.80
CA SER A 4 -35.35 -29.08 -29.85
C SER A 4 -34.36 -29.21 -28.70
N SER A 5 -33.13 -29.64 -29.01
CA SER A 5 -31.99 -29.54 -28.11
C SER A 5 -31.32 -28.20 -28.35
N ASP A 6 -31.76 -27.19 -27.59
CA ASP A 6 -30.98 -25.97 -27.41
C ASP A 6 -29.86 -26.29 -26.43
N SER A 7 -28.70 -26.65 -26.98
CA SER A 7 -27.45 -26.72 -26.25
C SER A 7 -27.00 -25.29 -25.94
N GLU A 8 -27.23 -24.84 -24.71
CA GLU A 8 -26.62 -23.63 -24.16
C GLU A 8 -25.10 -23.73 -24.27
N SER A 9 -24.54 -22.89 -25.13
CA SER A 9 -23.11 -22.63 -25.21
C SER A 9 -22.67 -21.94 -23.93
N ILE A 10 -22.09 -22.69 -22.99
CA ILE A 10 -21.36 -22.15 -21.86
C ILE A 10 -20.07 -21.54 -22.43
N ALA A 11 -20.05 -20.22 -22.56
CA ALA A 11 -18.83 -19.50 -22.82
C ALA A 11 -17.84 -19.80 -21.69
N HIS A 12 -16.78 -20.56 -22.00
CA HIS A 12 -15.61 -20.68 -21.14
C HIS A 12 -15.02 -19.28 -20.96
N VAL A 13 -15.29 -18.65 -19.83
CA VAL A 13 -14.51 -17.50 -19.36
C VAL A 13 -13.13 -18.05 -19.06
N VAL A 14 -12.19 -17.81 -19.97
CA VAL A 14 -10.78 -18.13 -19.74
C VAL A 14 -10.31 -17.16 -18.66
N ASP A 15 -10.05 -17.69 -17.46
CA ASP A 15 -9.54 -16.91 -16.34
C ASP A 15 -8.16 -16.36 -16.73
N GLU A 16 -8.01 -15.03 -16.77
CA GLU A 16 -6.77 -14.37 -17.19
C GLU A 16 -5.65 -14.75 -16.21
N THR A 17 -4.52 -15.22 -16.75
CA THR A 17 -3.37 -15.59 -15.93
C THR A 17 -2.52 -14.35 -15.65
N HIS A 18 -2.19 -14.13 -14.38
CA HIS A 18 -1.34 -13.06 -13.89
C HIS A 18 -0.04 -13.61 -13.32
N HIS A 19 1.01 -12.79 -13.37
CA HIS A 19 2.35 -13.18 -12.94
C HIS A 19 2.87 -12.18 -11.89
N LEU A 20 3.34 -12.71 -10.76
CA LEU A 20 4.01 -11.96 -9.72
C LEU A 20 5.45 -12.44 -9.56
N LYS A 21 6.41 -11.54 -9.66
CA LYS A 21 7.83 -11.84 -9.41
C LYS A 21 8.19 -11.45 -7.98
N LEU A 22 8.69 -12.41 -7.21
CA LEU A 22 9.18 -12.25 -5.85
C LEU A 22 10.63 -11.73 -5.83
N GLY A 23 11.07 -11.25 -4.67
CA GLY A 23 12.39 -10.68 -4.43
C GLY A 23 13.56 -11.66 -4.64
N ASP A 24 13.32 -12.96 -4.45
CA ASP A 24 14.27 -14.03 -4.74
C ASP A 24 14.32 -14.42 -6.24
N GLY A 25 13.49 -13.79 -7.07
CA GLY A 25 13.37 -14.04 -8.50
C GLY A 25 12.32 -15.10 -8.86
N THR A 26 11.69 -15.77 -7.89
CA THR A 26 10.61 -16.73 -8.12
C THR A 26 9.42 -16.05 -8.80
N GLU A 27 8.86 -16.70 -9.83
CA GLU A 27 7.69 -16.21 -10.54
C GLU A 27 6.46 -17.06 -10.19
N VAL A 28 5.46 -16.41 -9.58
CA VAL A 28 4.19 -17.02 -9.17
C VAL A 28 3.13 -16.67 -10.21
N SER A 29 2.64 -17.68 -10.93
CA SER A 29 1.56 -17.52 -11.91
C SER A 29 0.22 -17.91 -11.30
N PHE A 30 -0.78 -17.05 -11.36
CA PHE A 30 -2.08 -17.25 -10.70
C PHE A 30 -3.25 -16.68 -11.50
N VAL A 31 -4.43 -17.27 -11.33
CA VAL A 31 -5.71 -16.73 -11.79
C VAL A 31 -6.50 -16.18 -10.61
N VAL A 32 -7.59 -15.45 -10.86
CA VAL A 32 -8.38 -14.84 -9.78
C VAL A 32 -8.92 -15.88 -8.79
N SER A 33 -9.29 -17.07 -9.28
CA SER A 33 -9.77 -18.17 -8.46
C SER A 33 -8.70 -18.79 -7.54
N ASP A 34 -7.41 -18.59 -7.82
CA ASP A 34 -6.30 -19.01 -6.93
C ASP A 34 -6.16 -18.08 -5.70
N VAL A 35 -6.71 -16.87 -5.75
CA VAL A 35 -6.55 -15.86 -4.70
C VAL A 35 -7.60 -16.09 -3.61
N PRO A 36 -7.21 -16.43 -2.37
CA PRO A 36 -8.16 -16.59 -1.26
C PRO A 36 -8.82 -15.26 -0.89
N ASP A 37 -9.88 -15.29 -0.09
CA ASP A 37 -10.45 -14.04 0.44
C ASP A 37 -9.43 -13.35 1.35
N PRO A 38 -9.37 -12.01 1.36
CA PRO A 38 -8.53 -11.29 2.30
C PRO A 38 -8.79 -11.77 3.73
N VAL A 39 -7.77 -12.34 4.35
CA VAL A 39 -7.87 -12.77 5.74
C VAL A 39 -8.02 -11.50 6.59
N ALA A 40 -8.99 -11.52 7.52
CA ALA A 40 -9.13 -10.46 8.50
C ALA A 40 -7.96 -10.53 9.50
N ILE A 41 -6.88 -9.82 9.18
CA ILE A 41 -5.66 -9.83 9.99
C ILE A 41 -5.63 -8.60 10.85
N MET A 42 -5.29 -8.82 12.11
CA MET A 42 -5.04 -7.76 13.04
C MET A 42 -3.64 -7.94 13.61
N PHE A 43 -2.64 -7.28 13.02
CA PHE A 43 -1.31 -7.09 13.62
C PHE A 43 -1.36 -6.14 14.84
N LYS A 44 -2.49 -6.13 15.57
CA LYS A 44 -2.84 -5.09 16.54
C LYS A 44 -1.82 -4.91 17.66
N GLN A 45 -0.96 -5.90 17.89
CA GLN A 45 0.04 -5.93 18.96
C GLN A 45 1.39 -6.54 18.53
N ASP A 46 1.55 -6.93 17.26
CA ASP A 46 2.77 -7.61 16.80
C ASP A 46 3.33 -6.96 15.53
N ILE A 47 3.92 -5.79 15.74
CA ILE A 47 4.64 -5.03 14.71
C ILE A 47 5.87 -5.81 14.21
N PRO A 48 6.64 -6.53 15.05
CA PRO A 48 7.71 -7.41 14.56
C PRO A 48 7.23 -8.45 13.55
N CYS A 49 6.10 -9.12 13.82
CA CYS A 49 5.49 -10.08 12.89
C CYS A 49 5.04 -9.39 11.59
N LEU A 50 4.38 -8.25 11.68
CA LEU A 50 4.03 -7.46 10.49
C LEU A 50 5.28 -7.10 9.66
N ASN A 51 6.34 -6.65 10.32
CA ASN A 51 7.61 -6.29 9.68
C ASN A 51 8.26 -7.49 8.97
N ALA A 52 8.16 -8.68 9.57
CA ALA A 52 8.69 -9.92 9.02
C ALA A 52 7.87 -10.43 7.83
N MET A 53 6.58 -10.08 7.73
CA MET A 53 5.69 -10.46 6.62
C MET A 53 5.59 -9.40 5.51
N TRP A 54 6.19 -8.22 5.70
CA TRP A 54 5.92 -7.06 4.85
C TRP A 54 6.44 -7.21 3.42
N ASP A 55 7.72 -7.53 3.24
CA ASP A 55 8.37 -7.71 1.94
C ASP A 55 9.43 -8.80 2.00
N ASP A 56 9.80 -9.31 0.83
CA ASP A 56 10.77 -10.39 0.61
C ASP A 56 12.14 -9.92 0.10
N THR A 57 12.37 -8.61 0.06
CA THR A 57 13.61 -7.99 -0.43
C THR A 57 14.52 -7.51 0.70
N SER A 58 13.95 -7.29 1.87
CA SER A 58 14.64 -6.79 3.06
C SER A 58 15.16 -7.94 3.92
N PRO A 59 16.18 -7.70 4.76
CA PRO A 59 16.69 -8.71 5.71
C PRO A 59 15.66 -9.11 6.78
N TYR A 60 14.52 -8.42 6.85
CA TYR A 60 13.46 -8.71 7.81
C TYR A 60 12.56 -9.87 7.38
N TRP A 61 12.60 -10.29 6.11
CA TRP A 61 11.70 -11.28 5.57
C TRP A 61 11.73 -12.60 6.36
N GLY A 62 10.60 -12.94 6.97
CA GLY A 62 10.42 -14.14 7.78
C GLY A 62 10.13 -15.41 6.98
N LYS A 63 10.01 -15.32 5.64
CA LYS A 63 9.61 -16.42 4.75
C LYS A 63 8.22 -16.99 4.99
N GLU A 64 7.39 -16.27 5.74
CA GLU A 64 6.02 -16.64 6.04
C GLU A 64 5.06 -15.54 5.61
N SER A 65 3.87 -15.94 5.19
CA SER A 65 2.76 -15.03 4.97
C SER A 65 1.45 -15.76 5.20
N VAL A 66 0.51 -15.02 5.72
CA VAL A 66 -0.91 -15.35 5.80
C VAL A 66 -1.59 -15.54 4.44
N LEU A 67 -1.05 -14.93 3.37
CA LEU A 67 -1.54 -15.12 2.02
C LEU A 67 -0.64 -16.14 1.32
N MET A 68 -1.23 -17.28 0.96
CA MET A 68 -0.57 -18.34 0.21
C MET A 68 -1.23 -18.45 -1.16
N ILE A 69 -0.43 -18.44 -2.23
CA ILE A 69 -0.91 -18.70 -3.60
C ILE A 69 -0.09 -19.87 -4.15
N LYS A 70 -0.76 -20.98 -4.48
CA LYS A 70 -0.11 -22.21 -4.99
C LYS A 70 1.09 -22.64 -4.14
N GLY A 71 0.96 -22.60 -2.82
CA GLY A 71 2.02 -22.99 -1.88
C GLY A 71 3.14 -21.95 -1.68
N HIS A 72 3.08 -20.77 -2.31
CA HIS A 72 4.05 -19.71 -2.13
C HIS A 72 3.52 -18.66 -1.15
N PRO A 73 4.30 -18.28 -0.10
CA PRO A 73 3.94 -17.16 0.76
C PRO A 73 4.07 -15.85 0.00
N ILE A 74 3.02 -15.04 0.01
CA ILE A 74 2.97 -13.75 -0.69
C ILE A 74 3.13 -12.61 0.31
N PRO A 75 4.26 -11.89 0.28
CA PRO A 75 4.47 -10.73 1.16
C PRO A 75 3.36 -9.68 1.05
N ILE A 76 3.10 -8.99 2.16
CA ILE A 76 1.99 -8.03 2.29
C ILE A 76 2.12 -6.86 1.30
N VAL A 77 3.35 -6.48 0.94
CA VAL A 77 3.62 -5.41 -0.03
C VAL A 77 3.00 -5.68 -1.40
N TYR A 78 2.81 -6.96 -1.78
CA TYR A 78 2.23 -7.34 -3.08
C TYR A 78 0.71 -7.46 -3.08
N TRP A 79 0.05 -7.34 -1.92
CA TRP A 79 -1.41 -7.49 -1.82
C TRP A 79 -2.20 -6.55 -2.74
N PRO A 80 -1.84 -5.25 -2.89
CA PRO A 80 -2.53 -4.38 -3.83
C PRO A 80 -2.47 -4.88 -5.27
N TYR A 81 -1.36 -5.54 -5.66
CA TYR A 81 -1.22 -6.12 -6.99
C TYR A 81 -2.10 -7.36 -7.15
N VAL A 82 -2.08 -8.27 -6.17
CA VAL A 82 -2.85 -9.52 -6.21
C VAL A 82 -4.36 -9.25 -6.22
N TYR A 83 -4.85 -8.38 -5.34
CA TYR A 83 -6.28 -8.11 -5.20
C TYR A 83 -6.84 -7.09 -6.20
N ARG A 84 -6.02 -6.52 -7.09
CA ARG A 84 -6.56 -5.59 -8.11
C ARG A 84 -7.41 -6.29 -9.18
N TYR A 85 -7.18 -7.59 -9.37
CA TYR A 85 -7.81 -8.38 -10.44
C TYR A 85 -9.11 -9.08 -10.00
N GLY A 86 -9.40 -9.13 -8.71
CA GLY A 86 -10.60 -9.77 -8.18
C GLY A 86 -10.82 -9.44 -6.71
N LYS A 87 -12.03 -9.71 -6.20
CA LYS A 87 -12.38 -9.47 -4.79
C LYS A 87 -12.23 -8.00 -4.35
N TYR A 88 -12.51 -7.08 -5.28
CA TYR A 88 -12.36 -5.64 -5.07
C TYR A 88 -13.14 -5.15 -3.85
N GLY A 89 -14.36 -5.64 -3.64
CA GLY A 89 -15.19 -5.26 -2.49
C GLY A 89 -14.54 -5.63 -1.16
N GLN A 90 -13.99 -6.84 -1.05
CA GLN A 90 -13.25 -7.31 0.12
C GLN A 90 -11.94 -6.53 0.29
N TRP A 91 -11.22 -6.27 -0.80
CA TRP A 91 -9.98 -5.50 -0.80
C TRP A 91 -10.19 -4.05 -0.32
N GLN A 92 -11.33 -3.40 -0.64
CA GLN A 92 -11.60 -2.05 -0.14
C GLN A 92 -11.55 -1.95 1.39
N GLY A 93 -12.05 -2.98 2.09
CA GLY A 93 -11.98 -3.04 3.56
C GLY A 93 -10.56 -3.19 4.10
N THR A 94 -9.72 -3.97 3.42
CA THR A 94 -8.33 -4.22 3.81
C THR A 94 -7.37 -3.11 3.37
N LYS A 95 -7.68 -2.37 2.31
CA LYS A 95 -6.80 -1.34 1.72
C LYS A 95 -6.43 -0.23 2.70
N SER A 96 -7.37 0.20 3.55
CA SER A 96 -7.09 1.19 4.60
C SER A 96 -6.12 0.65 5.65
N GLN A 97 -6.30 -0.61 6.06
CA GLN A 97 -5.40 -1.29 6.99
C GLN A 97 -4.01 -1.49 6.38
N TRP A 98 -3.94 -1.88 5.11
CA TRP A 98 -2.69 -2.02 4.37
C TRP A 98 -1.88 -0.72 4.35
N THR A 99 -2.55 0.43 4.19
CA THR A 99 -1.88 1.73 4.24
C THR A 99 -1.30 2.00 5.63
N GLY A 100 -2.05 1.72 6.69
CA GLY A 100 -1.54 1.83 8.06
C GLY A 100 -0.40 0.86 8.36
N TRP A 101 -0.45 -0.37 7.84
CA TRP A 101 0.64 -1.35 7.96
C TRP A 101 1.92 -0.84 7.30
N ARG A 102 1.81 -0.33 6.07
CA ARG A 102 2.93 0.27 5.34
C ARG A 102 3.60 1.37 6.16
N ASP A 103 2.80 2.30 6.68
CA ASP A 103 3.30 3.49 7.38
C ASP A 103 3.98 3.09 8.69
N ILE A 104 3.42 2.13 9.43
CA ILE A 104 4.04 1.58 10.64
C ILE A 104 5.34 0.85 10.33
N VAL A 105 5.38 -0.03 9.33
CA VAL A 105 6.62 -0.75 8.96
C VAL A 105 7.69 0.24 8.52
N SER A 106 7.30 1.27 7.76
CA SER A 106 8.22 2.32 7.33
C SER A 106 8.83 3.07 8.51
N GLN A 107 8.03 3.47 9.51
CA GLN A 107 8.52 4.12 10.72
C GLN A 107 9.38 3.17 11.57
N TYR A 108 8.91 1.94 11.77
CA TYR A 108 9.59 0.93 12.60
C TYR A 108 11.00 0.59 12.08
N ARG A 109 11.19 0.63 10.76
CA ARG A 109 12.50 0.39 10.12
C ARG A 109 13.42 1.62 10.11
N GLN A 110 12.89 2.82 10.33
CA GLN A 110 13.69 4.05 10.41
C GLN A 110 14.33 4.26 11.78
N SER A 111 13.82 3.56 12.81
CA SER A 111 14.30 3.65 14.19
C SER A 111 14.73 2.28 14.73
N THR A 112 15.25 2.26 15.95
CA THR A 112 15.37 1.02 16.72
C THR A 112 14.00 0.62 17.29
N PRO A 113 13.77 -0.66 17.62
CA PRO A 113 12.55 -1.08 18.32
C PRO A 113 12.36 -0.32 19.65
N GLU A 114 13.45 -0.05 20.37
CA GLU A 114 13.42 0.67 21.63
C GLU A 114 12.96 2.12 21.45
N ASP A 115 13.52 2.83 20.45
CA ASP A 115 13.13 4.20 20.14
C ASP A 115 11.69 4.28 19.63
N PHE A 116 11.29 3.31 18.79
CA PHE A 116 9.92 3.20 18.31
C PHE A 116 8.95 3.07 19.47
N TRP A 117 9.19 2.12 20.39
CA TRP A 117 8.28 1.91 21.51
C TRP A 117 8.37 3.02 22.55
N LYS A 118 9.50 3.72 22.67
CA LYS A 118 9.61 4.93 23.50
C LYS A 118 8.71 6.04 22.97
N GLU A 119 8.62 6.20 21.65
CA GLU A 119 7.72 7.18 21.00
C GLU A 119 6.25 6.76 21.11
N PHE A 120 5.95 5.48 20.82
CA PHE A 120 4.59 4.96 20.72
C PHE A 120 4.10 4.24 21.97
N SER A 121 4.55 4.67 23.15
CA SER A 121 4.02 4.21 24.44
C SER A 121 3.53 5.36 25.31
N VAL A 122 2.47 5.13 26.06
CA VAL A 122 1.94 6.08 27.06
C VAL A 122 2.00 5.42 28.43
N ASN A 123 2.68 6.06 29.38
CA ASN A 123 2.90 5.51 30.74
C ASN A 123 3.51 4.09 30.74
N GLY A 124 4.41 3.81 29.80
CA GLY A 124 5.05 2.50 29.66
C GLY A 124 4.17 1.43 28.97
N CYS A 125 2.96 1.76 28.56
CA CYS A 125 2.09 0.87 27.80
C CYS A 125 2.10 1.23 26.31
N ALA A 126 2.38 0.25 25.45
CA ALA A 126 2.31 0.41 24.00
C ALA A 126 0.93 0.93 23.56
N MET A 127 0.93 1.93 22.69
CA MET A 127 -0.30 2.44 22.06
C MET A 127 -0.96 1.34 21.21
N LYS A 128 -2.28 1.40 21.09
CA LYS A 128 -3.02 0.54 20.15
C LYS A 128 -2.59 0.88 18.72
N PHE A 129 -2.53 -0.12 17.85
CA PHE A 129 -2.20 0.03 16.42
C PHE A 129 -2.89 1.23 15.74
N THR A 130 -4.22 1.38 15.91
CA THR A 130 -4.97 2.50 15.30
C THR A 130 -4.46 3.86 15.78
N ARG A 131 -4.10 3.97 17.06
CA ARG A 131 -3.56 5.21 17.63
C ARG A 131 -2.15 5.52 17.11
N ILE A 132 -1.34 4.48 16.84
CA ILE A 132 -0.04 4.65 16.18
C ILE A 132 -0.26 5.18 14.76
N VAL A 133 -1.16 4.58 13.98
CA VAL A 133 -1.48 5.05 12.63
C VAL A 133 -2.02 6.49 12.65
N ASP A 134 -2.91 6.82 13.57
CA ASP A 134 -3.46 8.18 13.72
C ASP A 134 -2.35 9.19 14.03
N GLU A 135 -1.41 8.82 14.92
CA GLU A 135 -0.27 9.67 15.28
C GLU A 135 0.69 9.85 14.10
N LEU A 136 1.02 8.79 13.37
CA LEU A 136 1.82 8.87 12.14
C LEU A 136 1.14 9.76 11.09
N CYS A 137 -0.18 9.60 10.89
CA CYS A 137 -0.95 10.44 9.99
C CYS A 137 -0.89 11.92 10.42
N ARG A 138 -0.99 12.20 11.72
CA ARG A 138 -0.87 13.55 12.29
C ARG A 138 0.52 14.12 12.02
N GLN A 139 1.59 13.35 12.29
CA GLN A 139 2.97 13.76 12.06
C GLN A 139 3.23 14.03 10.57
N CYS A 140 2.79 13.14 9.66
CA CYS A 140 2.90 13.35 8.22
C CYS A 140 2.16 14.60 7.76
N ASN A 141 0.98 14.89 8.29
CA ASN A 141 0.23 16.09 7.94
C ASN A 141 0.96 17.37 8.36
N ILE A 142 1.53 17.40 9.57
CA ILE A 142 2.32 18.54 10.06
C ILE A 142 3.56 18.74 9.20
N SER A 143 4.32 17.67 8.94
CA SER A 143 5.51 17.75 8.09
C SER A 143 5.17 18.21 6.67
N ASN A 144 4.06 17.75 6.10
CA ASN A 144 3.60 18.22 4.80
C ASN A 144 3.21 19.71 4.82
N ASP A 145 2.59 20.20 5.90
CA ASP A 145 2.25 21.62 6.04
C ASP A 145 3.50 22.50 6.11
N ASP A 146 4.50 22.10 6.88
CA ASP A 146 5.78 22.79 6.97
C ASP A 146 6.51 22.78 5.61
N MET A 147 6.53 21.62 4.94
CA MET A 147 7.13 21.48 3.61
C MET A 147 6.44 22.34 2.57
N ILE A 148 5.11 22.40 2.54
CA ILE A 148 4.38 23.23 1.57
C ILE A 148 4.62 24.72 1.84
N THR A 149 4.67 25.12 3.11
CA THR A 149 5.03 26.50 3.47
C THR A 149 6.41 26.85 2.92
N TRP A 150 7.36 25.93 3.05
CA TRP A 150 8.71 26.12 2.51
C TRP A 150 8.75 26.09 0.97
N VAL A 151 8.08 25.15 0.30
CA VAL A 151 8.03 25.05 -1.17
C VAL A 151 7.38 26.29 -1.77
N ARG A 152 6.29 26.79 -1.19
CA ARG A 152 5.66 28.06 -1.61
C ARG A 152 6.62 29.23 -1.48
N LYS A 153 7.44 29.27 -0.44
CA LYS A 153 8.46 30.30 -0.24
C LYS A 153 9.61 30.18 -1.26
N GLU A 154 10.04 28.96 -1.58
CA GLU A 154 11.12 28.71 -2.54
C GLU A 154 10.73 29.13 -3.96
N PHE A 155 9.56 28.69 -4.43
CA PHE A 155 9.13 28.92 -5.82
C PHE A 155 8.36 30.22 -6.03
N GLY A 156 7.85 30.86 -4.96
CA GLY A 156 7.15 32.13 -5.04
C GLY A 156 6.07 32.14 -6.14
N ASP A 157 6.16 33.11 -7.05
CA ASP A 157 5.23 33.27 -8.17
C ASP A 157 5.24 32.10 -9.17
N ALA A 158 6.33 31.33 -9.22
CA ALA A 158 6.43 30.15 -10.08
C ALA A 158 5.74 28.91 -9.48
N PHE A 159 5.26 28.97 -8.24
CA PHE A 159 4.62 27.82 -7.60
C PHE A 159 3.41 27.33 -8.39
N ASP A 160 2.48 28.22 -8.75
CA ASP A 160 1.22 27.82 -9.39
C ASP A 160 1.44 27.22 -10.77
N SER A 161 2.47 27.66 -11.52
CA SER A 161 2.81 27.08 -12.82
C SER A 161 3.51 25.73 -12.68
N LEU A 162 4.47 25.60 -11.75
CA LEU A 162 5.23 24.37 -11.54
C LEU A 162 4.42 23.26 -10.86
N PHE A 163 3.48 23.62 -10.00
CA PHE A 163 2.64 22.68 -9.26
C PHE A 163 1.20 22.68 -9.81
N SER A 164 1.08 22.50 -11.12
CA SER A 164 -0.20 22.38 -11.80
C SER A 164 -0.30 21.12 -12.66
N TYR A 165 -1.51 20.78 -13.09
CA TYR A 165 -1.76 19.72 -14.07
C TYR A 165 -2.89 20.12 -15.01
N HIS A 166 -2.86 19.58 -16.22
CA HIS A 166 -3.93 19.75 -17.20
C HIS A 166 -5.04 18.73 -16.97
N LYS A 167 -6.28 19.19 -17.04
CA LYS A 167 -7.47 18.34 -17.07
C LYS A 167 -8.38 18.81 -18.20
N GLY A 168 -8.27 18.14 -19.34
CA GLY A 168 -8.81 18.69 -20.59
C GLY A 168 -8.08 19.98 -20.96
N ASP A 169 -8.83 21.03 -21.26
CA ASP A 169 -8.28 22.34 -21.64
C ASP A 169 -7.99 23.25 -20.43
N GLU A 170 -8.32 22.81 -19.22
CA GLU A 170 -8.13 23.60 -18.00
C GLU A 170 -6.82 23.26 -17.28
N VAL A 171 -6.17 24.29 -16.72
CA VAL A 171 -5.01 24.16 -15.84
C VAL A 171 -5.48 24.23 -14.38
N HIS A 172 -5.14 23.23 -13.58
CA HIS A 172 -5.45 23.20 -12.16
C HIS A 172 -4.19 23.18 -11.31
N VAL A 173 -4.10 24.10 -10.35
CA VAL A 173 -3.06 24.08 -9.32
C VAL A 173 -3.33 22.92 -8.35
N MET A 174 -2.28 22.17 -8.02
CA MET A 174 -2.33 21.09 -7.06
C MET A 174 -2.74 21.62 -5.67
N ARG A 175 -3.71 20.96 -5.04
CA ARG A 175 -4.18 21.27 -3.68
C ARG A 175 -3.85 20.19 -2.66
N ASN A 176 -3.63 18.96 -3.12
CA ASN A 176 -3.32 17.85 -2.23
C ASN A 176 -1.90 18.01 -1.70
N LYS A 177 -1.77 18.11 -0.37
CA LYS A 177 -0.52 18.39 0.31
C LYS A 177 0.57 17.35 -0.01
N SER A 178 0.25 16.08 0.15
CA SER A 178 1.17 14.97 -0.15
C SER A 178 1.56 14.92 -1.64
N ALA A 179 0.63 15.26 -2.55
CA ALA A 179 0.93 15.32 -3.98
C ALA A 179 1.92 16.44 -4.32
N ILE A 180 1.78 17.62 -3.71
CA ILE A 180 2.71 18.74 -3.87
C ILE A 180 4.11 18.32 -3.37
N VAL A 181 4.21 17.73 -2.17
CA VAL A 181 5.50 17.29 -1.61
C VAL A 181 6.14 16.21 -2.49
N CYS A 182 5.36 15.24 -2.98
CA CYS A 182 5.86 14.21 -3.88
C CYS A 182 6.38 14.79 -5.21
N HIS A 183 5.62 15.72 -5.81
CA HIS A 183 6.02 16.40 -7.04
C HIS A 183 7.31 17.21 -6.84
N TYR A 184 7.42 17.93 -5.71
CA TYR A 184 8.63 18.65 -5.34
C TYR A 184 9.86 17.73 -5.24
N GLN A 185 9.73 16.58 -4.59
CA GLN A 185 10.81 15.60 -4.49
C GLN A 185 11.23 15.04 -5.86
N GLN A 186 10.29 14.89 -6.79
CA GLN A 186 10.60 14.49 -8.17
C GLN A 186 11.37 15.58 -8.92
N LEU A 187 10.94 16.84 -8.82
CA LEU A 187 11.63 17.98 -9.43
C LEU A 187 13.08 18.09 -8.94
N LYS A 188 13.33 17.87 -7.64
CA LYS A 188 14.69 17.90 -7.07
C LYS A 188 15.58 16.73 -7.47
N LYS A 189 15.02 15.57 -7.84
CA LYS A 189 15.79 14.42 -8.35
C LYS A 189 16.21 14.58 -9.81
N LEU A 190 15.64 15.56 -10.52
CA LEU A 190 15.92 15.84 -11.93
C LEU A 190 16.89 17.01 -12.13
N GLN A 191 17.36 17.64 -11.04
CA GLN A 191 18.37 18.70 -11.02
C GLN A 191 19.75 18.13 -10.68
#